data_AF-A0A8D8X9P6-F1
#
_entry.id   AF-A0A8D8X9P6-F1
#
_cell.length_a   1.000
_cell.length_b   1.000
_cell.length_c   1.000
_cell.angle_alpha   90.00
_cell.angle_beta   90.00
_cell.angle_gamma   90.00
#
_symmetry.space_group_name_H-M   'P 1'
#
loop_
_entity.id
_entity.type
_entity.pdbx_description
1 polymer ?
#
loop_
_entity_poly.entity_id
_entity_poly.type
_entity_poly.pdbx_seq_one_letter_code
_entity_poly.pdbx_strand_id
1 'polypeptide(L)'
;VPAVWIEMTKRITGVSNSNYLSSCRKMPKLKMITVPAVWIEMAKRITGVSPSSSFLPDDAIDVIKGVDLLDKQAFQMSNIDMKVVEFVTKNRRLRIESDFKMRAAGLEIAEAEATLQHHTRNVALIKDNILHLTNSIGRLLSNQNNLEQDPIIQLILEQGQVEVDLTGHFEDFHDVQLISKSKVDSANNKVISAGCQKMAESEKVDRLKKIIQDEEWKQKELKISIENLKTHIKRIERTKISRETLEFLRNEERGCVAKDAKTDHEAEAIVAYYRDKIGRVDAQLDVVQKQKDETKAEIRRINMTVRDVEEKHRELIKDEAFKKKYEEDQKERMKALLKRCALVQKIQNQVTRLECLRSDLTALRCKTYPVLKSKFV
;
A
#
# COMPACT_ATOMS: atom_id res chain seq x y z
N VAL A 1 41.30 -38.58 41.08
CA VAL A 1 40.98 -37.97 42.41
C VAL A 1 40.32 -38.95 43.41
N PRO A 2 39.33 -39.80 43.05
CA PRO A 2 38.65 -40.65 44.04
C PRO A 2 39.52 -41.76 44.66
N ALA A 3 40.47 -42.31 43.89
CA ALA A 3 41.34 -43.39 44.34
C ALA A 3 42.28 -42.99 45.48
N VAL A 4 42.80 -41.76 45.45
CA VAL A 4 43.79 -41.25 46.42
C VAL A 4 43.16 -41.07 47.81
N TRP A 5 41.90 -40.62 47.86
CA TRP A 5 41.17 -40.47 49.12
C TRP A 5 40.81 -41.81 49.77
N ILE A 6 40.55 -42.84 48.96
CA ILE A 6 40.27 -44.20 49.44
C ILE A 6 41.53 -44.82 50.03
N GLU A 7 42.68 -44.61 49.38
CA GLU A 7 43.98 -45.07 49.88
C GLU A 7 44.35 -44.37 51.19
N MET A 8 44.10 -43.05 51.29
CA MET A 8 44.32 -42.27 52.51
C MET A 8 43.40 -42.69 53.66
N THR A 9 42.10 -42.90 53.42
CA THR A 9 41.18 -43.34 54.48
C THR A 9 41.45 -44.77 54.92
N LYS A 10 41.81 -45.68 54.01
CA LYS A 10 42.27 -47.03 54.38
C LYS A 10 43.54 -47.01 55.24
N ARG A 11 44.48 -46.11 54.95
CA ARG A 11 45.72 -45.96 55.74
C ARG A 11 45.50 -45.34 57.12
N ILE A 12 44.52 -44.45 57.27
CA ILE A 12 44.27 -43.73 58.54
C ILE A 12 43.44 -44.56 59.52
N THR A 13 42.49 -45.39 59.05
CA THR A 13 41.53 -46.05 59.94
C THR A 13 41.83 -47.52 60.22
N GLY A 14 42.75 -48.17 59.50
CA GLY A 14 43.12 -49.58 59.70
C GLY A 14 41.99 -50.59 59.47
N VAL A 15 40.82 -50.15 59.00
CA VAL A 15 39.61 -50.96 58.90
C VAL A 15 39.37 -51.37 57.44
N SER A 16 39.54 -52.67 57.17
CA SER A 16 39.26 -53.33 55.88
C SER A 16 37.77 -53.51 55.57
N ASN A 17 36.88 -52.73 56.17
CA ASN A 17 35.43 -52.89 55.95
C ASN A 17 34.99 -52.17 54.68
N SER A 18 35.17 -52.86 53.55
CA SER A 18 34.70 -52.50 52.19
C SER A 18 33.23 -52.02 52.17
N ASN A 19 32.40 -52.56 53.06
CA ASN A 19 30.97 -52.28 53.12
C ASN A 19 30.63 -50.84 53.56
N TYR A 20 31.38 -50.24 54.49
CA TYR A 20 31.08 -48.90 55.00
C TYR A 20 31.46 -47.80 53.98
N LEU A 21 32.60 -47.97 53.33
CA LEU A 21 33.05 -47.10 52.23
C LEU A 21 32.15 -47.20 51.00
N SER A 22 31.50 -48.37 50.78
CA SER A 22 30.50 -48.56 49.71
C SER A 22 29.15 -47.91 50.05
N SER A 23 28.73 -47.93 51.32
CA SER A 23 27.50 -47.28 51.80
C SER A 23 27.57 -45.76 51.65
N CYS A 24 28.74 -45.15 51.90
CA CYS A 24 28.99 -43.73 51.68
C CYS A 24 29.01 -43.26 50.21
N ARG A 25 28.82 -44.18 49.23
CA ARG A 25 28.77 -43.86 47.79
C ARG A 25 27.36 -43.85 47.20
N LYS A 26 26.39 -44.53 47.82
CA LYS A 26 25.04 -44.65 47.24
C LYS A 26 24.19 -43.47 47.66
N MET A 27 24.15 -42.44 46.81
CA MET A 27 23.14 -41.38 46.92
C MET A 27 21.86 -41.78 46.17
N PRO A 28 20.66 -41.44 46.69
CA PRO A 28 19.43 -41.54 45.93
C PRO A 28 19.56 -40.75 44.63
N LYS A 29 19.15 -41.34 43.50
CA LYS A 29 19.13 -40.65 42.20
C LYS A 29 18.03 -39.59 42.23
N LEU A 30 18.40 -38.34 42.55
CA LEU A 30 17.54 -37.16 42.43
C LEU A 30 17.27 -36.89 40.94
N LYS A 31 16.10 -37.31 40.44
CA LYS A 31 15.72 -37.19 39.03
C LYS A 31 14.95 -35.90 38.69
N MET A 32 14.51 -35.11 39.67
CA MET A 32 13.44 -34.12 39.44
C MET A 32 13.75 -32.67 39.86
N ILE A 33 14.94 -32.35 40.38
CA ILE A 33 15.26 -30.97 40.79
C ILE A 33 15.92 -30.23 39.63
N THR A 34 15.13 -29.43 38.92
CA THR A 34 15.55 -28.62 37.75
C THR A 34 15.92 -27.17 38.11
N VAL A 35 15.62 -26.73 39.33
CA VAL A 35 15.79 -25.33 39.76
C VAL A 35 17.13 -25.17 40.50
N PRO A 36 18.07 -24.34 40.00
CA PRO A 36 19.38 -24.11 40.64
C PRO A 36 19.29 -23.63 42.10
N ALA A 37 18.32 -22.76 42.38
CA ALA A 37 18.10 -22.22 43.72
C ALA A 37 17.81 -23.32 44.77
N VAL A 38 17.12 -24.39 44.38
CA VAL A 38 16.83 -25.53 45.26
C VAL A 38 18.11 -26.27 45.62
N TRP A 39 19.02 -26.48 44.67
CA TRP A 39 20.33 -27.10 44.92
C TRP A 39 21.22 -26.26 45.83
N ILE A 40 21.24 -24.94 45.63
CA ILE A 40 22.00 -24.01 46.49
C ILE A 40 21.47 -24.02 47.93
N GLU A 41 20.15 -24.05 48.08
CA GLU A 41 19.51 -24.09 49.39
C GLU A 41 19.73 -25.42 50.11
N MET A 42 19.69 -26.54 49.39
CA MET A 42 20.09 -27.85 49.93
C MET A 42 21.56 -27.86 50.38
N ALA A 43 22.46 -27.22 49.62
CA ALA A 43 23.88 -27.13 49.96
C ALA A 43 24.10 -26.39 51.29
N LYS A 44 23.39 -25.27 51.51
CA LYS A 44 23.44 -24.50 52.76
C LYS A 44 22.95 -25.30 53.98
N ARG A 45 21.92 -26.14 53.80
CA ARG A 45 21.37 -26.96 54.89
C ARG A 45 22.29 -28.10 55.31
N ILE A 46 23.02 -28.68 54.37
CA ILE A 46 23.95 -29.79 54.67
C ILE A 46 25.10 -29.34 55.57
N THR A 47 25.59 -28.12 55.43
CA THR A 47 26.69 -27.60 56.27
C THR A 47 26.23 -26.90 57.55
N GLY A 48 24.91 -26.79 57.79
CA GLY A 48 24.36 -26.17 59.00
C GLY A 48 24.56 -24.66 59.08
N VAL A 49 24.86 -24.00 57.96
CA VAL A 49 25.26 -22.57 57.90
C VAL A 49 24.04 -21.62 58.03
N SER A 50 22.80 -22.10 57.97
CA SER A 50 21.61 -21.25 58.17
C SER A 50 20.39 -22.05 58.65
N PRO A 51 19.53 -21.48 59.53
CA PRO A 51 18.24 -22.06 59.84
C PRO A 51 17.25 -21.86 58.68
N SER A 52 16.63 -22.96 58.29
CA SER A 52 15.32 -23.15 57.63
C SER A 52 14.56 -21.87 57.22
N SER A 53 14.76 -21.36 55.99
CA SER A 53 13.91 -20.26 55.48
C SER A 53 13.49 -20.39 54.01
N SER A 54 13.47 -21.59 53.44
CA SER A 54 12.96 -21.78 52.08
C SER A 54 12.15 -23.07 51.94
N PHE A 55 11.03 -23.00 51.22
CA PHE A 55 10.22 -24.17 50.89
C PHE A 55 11.06 -25.08 49.97
N LEU A 56 11.50 -26.23 50.48
CA LEU A 56 12.18 -27.25 49.69
C LEU A 56 11.14 -28.30 49.27
N PRO A 57 11.23 -28.85 48.04
CA PRO A 57 10.43 -30.01 47.65
C PRO A 57 10.64 -31.19 48.61
N ASP A 58 9.62 -32.03 48.78
CA ASP A 58 9.69 -33.21 49.67
C ASP A 58 10.88 -34.14 49.31
N ASP A 59 11.14 -34.34 48.01
CA ASP A 59 12.30 -35.08 47.50
C ASP A 59 13.65 -34.53 48.01
N ALA A 60 13.77 -33.20 48.11
CA ALA A 60 14.98 -32.54 48.58
C ALA A 60 15.15 -32.71 50.10
N ILE A 61 14.04 -32.66 50.84
CA ILE A 61 14.01 -32.87 52.29
C ILE A 61 14.40 -34.31 52.62
N ASP A 62 13.91 -35.29 51.87
CA ASP A 62 14.21 -36.71 52.09
C ASP A 62 15.69 -37.03 51.86
N VAL A 63 16.34 -36.37 50.90
CA VAL A 63 17.79 -36.50 50.73
C VAL A 63 18.58 -35.91 51.90
N ILE A 64 18.16 -34.76 52.44
CA ILE A 64 18.81 -34.17 53.62
C ILE A 64 18.65 -35.11 54.83
N LYS A 65 17.45 -35.62 55.08
CA LYS A 65 17.18 -36.60 56.14
C LYS A 65 18.00 -37.89 55.97
N GLY A 66 18.20 -38.34 54.74
CA GLY A 66 19.05 -39.49 54.43
C GLY A 66 20.51 -39.25 54.82
N VAL A 67 21.04 -38.04 54.58
CA VAL A 67 22.39 -37.66 55.03
C VAL A 67 22.49 -37.63 56.56
N ASP A 68 21.48 -37.09 57.25
CA ASP A 68 21.44 -37.06 58.71
C ASP A 68 21.38 -38.48 59.33
N LEU A 69 20.64 -39.40 58.71
CA LEU A 69 20.58 -40.80 59.15
C LEU A 69 21.94 -41.49 58.99
N LEU A 70 22.63 -41.24 57.88
CA LEU A 70 23.96 -41.76 57.63
C LEU A 70 25.02 -41.20 58.59
N ASP A 71 24.85 -39.98 59.09
CA ASP A 71 25.70 -39.43 60.14
C ASP A 71 25.43 -40.11 61.48
N LYS A 72 24.17 -40.26 61.88
CA LYS A 72 23.78 -40.95 63.12
C LYS A 72 24.30 -42.40 63.18
N GLN A 73 24.23 -43.12 62.07
CA GLN A 73 24.78 -44.48 61.97
C GLN A 73 26.31 -44.52 62.13
N ALA A 74 27.01 -43.48 61.67
CA ALA A 74 28.47 -43.39 61.80
C ALA A 74 28.90 -43.21 63.25
N PHE A 75 28.12 -42.45 64.04
CA PHE A 75 28.36 -42.23 65.48
C PHE A 75 28.03 -43.45 66.37
N GLN A 76 27.31 -44.46 65.86
CA GLN A 76 26.94 -45.66 66.61
C GLN A 76 27.99 -46.79 66.52
N MET A 77 29.08 -46.61 65.77
CA MET A 77 30.12 -47.62 65.65
C MET A 77 31.06 -47.62 66.87
N SER A 78 31.08 -48.72 67.63
CA SER A 78 31.82 -48.83 68.90
C SER A 78 33.34 -48.97 68.79
N ASN A 79 33.88 -49.15 67.58
CA ASN A 79 35.25 -49.63 67.36
C ASN A 79 36.18 -48.58 66.72
N ILE A 80 35.74 -47.33 66.57
CA ILE A 80 36.46 -46.28 65.85
C ILE A 80 36.56 -45.05 66.76
N ASP A 81 37.72 -44.37 66.75
CA ASP A 81 37.92 -43.10 67.44
C ASP A 81 36.90 -42.04 66.97
N MET A 82 36.21 -41.43 67.94
CA MET A 82 35.19 -40.41 67.70
C MET A 82 35.71 -39.24 66.86
N LYS A 83 36.98 -38.83 67.06
CA LYS A 83 37.60 -37.74 66.28
C LYS A 83 37.71 -38.07 64.80
N VAL A 84 37.93 -39.33 64.47
CA VAL A 84 37.99 -39.82 63.08
C VAL A 84 36.59 -39.83 62.46
N VAL A 85 35.56 -40.24 63.22
CA VAL A 85 34.17 -40.24 62.77
C VAL A 85 33.66 -38.81 62.49
N GLU A 86 33.97 -37.85 63.36
CA GLU A 86 33.65 -36.43 63.17
C GLU A 86 34.36 -35.84 61.94
N PHE A 87 35.66 -36.13 61.79
CA PHE A 87 36.43 -35.67 60.63
C PHE A 87 35.86 -36.22 59.31
N VAL A 88 35.55 -37.52 59.25
CA VAL A 88 34.99 -38.15 58.04
C VAL A 88 33.59 -37.61 57.74
N THR A 89 32.75 -37.42 58.75
CA THR A 89 31.39 -36.88 58.61
C THR A 89 31.41 -35.44 58.08
N LYS A 90 32.30 -34.60 58.62
CA LYS A 90 32.50 -33.22 58.15
C LYS A 90 32.96 -33.18 56.69
N ASN A 91 33.96 -33.99 56.32
CA ASN A 91 34.45 -34.06 54.95
C ASN A 91 33.37 -34.60 53.97
N ARG A 92 32.53 -35.55 54.41
CA ARG A 92 31.39 -36.03 53.63
C ARG A 92 30.39 -34.89 53.35
N ARG A 93 29.99 -34.13 54.38
CA ARG A 93 29.04 -33.00 54.22
C ARG A 93 29.59 -31.93 53.28
N LEU A 94 30.86 -31.56 53.40
CA LEU A 94 31.54 -30.61 52.49
C LEU A 94 31.56 -31.13 51.03
N ARG A 95 31.80 -32.43 50.83
CA ARG A 95 31.74 -33.02 49.48
C ARG A 95 30.33 -32.90 48.89
N ILE A 96 29.29 -33.26 49.65
CA ILE A 96 27.91 -33.21 49.17
C ILE A 96 27.48 -31.77 48.87
N GLU A 97 27.87 -30.81 49.72
CA GLU A 97 27.67 -29.39 49.46
C GLU A 97 28.31 -28.97 48.13
N SER A 98 29.57 -29.39 47.88
CA SER A 98 30.25 -29.08 46.62
C SER A 98 29.56 -29.71 45.41
N ASP A 99 29.07 -30.95 45.53
CA ASP A 99 28.31 -31.62 44.47
C ASP A 99 26.99 -30.89 44.15
N PHE A 100 26.30 -30.38 45.17
CA PHE A 100 25.06 -29.61 44.99
C PHE A 100 25.30 -28.25 44.34
N LYS A 101 26.35 -27.53 44.78
CA LYS A 101 26.76 -26.26 44.13
C LYS A 101 27.17 -26.47 42.68
N MET A 102 27.90 -27.55 42.37
CA MET A 102 28.27 -27.90 41.00
C MET A 102 27.04 -28.21 40.13
N ARG A 103 26.03 -28.89 40.68
CA ARG A 103 24.77 -29.15 39.95
C ARG A 103 23.98 -27.88 39.69
N ALA A 104 23.89 -26.97 40.67
CA ALA A 104 23.26 -25.66 40.49
C ALA A 104 23.93 -24.86 39.37
N ALA A 105 25.26 -24.73 39.43
CA ALA A 105 26.03 -24.04 38.41
C ALA A 105 25.90 -24.70 37.02
N GLY A 106 25.85 -26.03 36.95
CA GLY A 106 25.63 -26.74 35.69
C GLY A 106 24.26 -26.46 35.06
N LEU A 107 23.21 -26.33 35.88
CA LEU A 107 21.87 -25.96 35.42
C LEU A 107 21.81 -24.50 34.94
N GLU A 108 22.42 -23.57 35.67
CA GLU A 108 22.50 -22.16 35.26
C GLU A 108 23.25 -21.98 33.94
N ILE A 109 24.36 -22.71 33.76
CA ILE A 109 25.13 -22.69 32.50
C ILE A 109 24.28 -23.25 31.35
N ALA A 110 23.57 -24.35 31.55
CA ALA A 110 22.71 -24.93 30.51
C ALA A 110 21.57 -23.98 30.10
N GLU A 111 20.97 -23.27 31.05
CA GLU A 111 19.96 -22.24 30.78
C GLU A 111 20.55 -21.04 30.02
N ALA A 112 21.73 -20.56 30.45
CA ALA A 112 22.44 -19.47 29.77
C ALA A 112 22.85 -19.87 28.33
N GLU A 113 23.28 -21.10 28.11
CA GLU A 113 23.61 -21.62 26.77
C GLU A 113 22.36 -21.71 25.88
N ALA A 114 21.24 -22.19 26.42
CA ALA A 114 19.97 -22.28 25.68
C ALA A 114 19.46 -20.89 25.26
N THR A 115 19.50 -19.92 26.17
CA THR A 115 19.11 -18.53 25.88
C THR A 115 20.05 -17.86 24.87
N LEU A 116 21.37 -18.05 25.02
CA LEU A 116 22.35 -17.58 24.03
C LEU A 116 22.09 -18.17 22.64
N GLN A 117 21.82 -19.47 22.56
CA GLN A 117 21.53 -20.14 21.29
C GLN A 117 20.23 -19.62 20.66
N HIS A 118 19.19 -19.37 21.46
CA HIS A 118 17.95 -18.74 21.00
C HIS A 118 18.20 -17.35 20.40
N HIS A 119 18.91 -16.48 21.13
CA HIS A 119 19.24 -15.15 20.64
C HIS A 119 20.14 -15.16 19.41
N THR A 120 21.09 -16.10 19.34
CA THR A 120 21.98 -16.25 18.18
C THR A 120 21.19 -16.58 16.91
N ARG A 121 20.20 -17.48 17.00
CA ARG A 121 19.30 -17.79 15.88
C ARG A 121 18.48 -16.57 15.47
N ASN A 122 17.90 -15.85 16.44
CA ASN A 122 17.11 -14.64 16.15
C ASN A 122 17.95 -13.56 15.46
N VAL A 123 19.18 -13.35 15.91
CA VAL A 123 20.11 -12.39 15.27
C VAL A 123 20.43 -12.82 13.84
N ALA A 124 20.64 -14.12 13.57
CA ALA A 124 20.86 -14.61 12.21
C ALA A 124 19.65 -14.35 11.31
N LEU A 125 18.43 -14.62 11.78
CA LEU A 125 17.19 -14.35 11.04
C LEU A 125 17.00 -12.85 10.75
N ILE A 126 17.25 -11.98 11.73
CA ILE A 126 17.16 -10.53 11.54
C ILE A 126 18.19 -10.05 10.52
N LYS A 127 19.42 -10.56 10.56
CA LYS A 127 20.46 -10.22 9.57
C LYS A 127 20.06 -10.63 8.16
N ASP A 128 19.48 -11.82 7.99
CA ASP A 128 19.01 -12.29 6.69
C ASP A 128 17.87 -11.41 6.14
N ASN A 129 16.91 -11.04 7.00
CA ASN A 129 15.85 -10.10 6.65
C ASN A 129 16.38 -8.72 6.24
N ILE A 130 17.40 -8.20 6.95
CA ILE A 130 18.04 -6.92 6.60
C ILE A 130 18.68 -7.01 5.22
N LEU A 131 19.39 -8.11 4.91
CA LEU A 131 20.00 -8.32 3.59
C LEU A 131 18.94 -8.40 2.49
N HIS A 132 17.86 -9.15 2.72
CA HIS A 132 16.74 -9.25 1.78
C HIS A 132 16.10 -7.89 1.49
N LEU A 133 15.81 -7.10 2.53
CA LEU A 133 15.24 -5.77 2.39
C LEU A 133 16.19 -4.80 1.68
N THR A 134 17.49 -4.85 2.01
CA THR A 134 18.51 -4.02 1.34
C THR A 134 18.59 -4.33 -0.16
N ASN A 135 18.59 -5.62 -0.52
CA ASN A 135 18.56 -6.04 -1.92
C ASN A 135 17.28 -5.61 -2.62
N SER A 136 16.13 -5.71 -1.94
CA SER A 136 14.83 -5.28 -2.48
C SER A 136 14.82 -3.77 -2.75
N ILE A 137 15.32 -2.97 -1.82
CA ILE A 137 15.47 -1.51 -1.99
C ILE A 137 16.40 -1.21 -3.17
N GLY A 138 17.55 -1.88 -3.27
CA GLY A 138 18.48 -1.70 -4.39
C GLY A 138 17.85 -2.01 -5.75
N ARG A 139 17.04 -3.07 -5.84
CA ARG A 139 16.27 -3.40 -7.05
C ARG A 139 15.24 -2.33 -7.40
N LEU A 140 14.49 -1.86 -6.41
CA LEU A 140 13.48 -0.81 -6.63
C LEU A 140 14.11 0.50 -7.10
N LEU A 141 15.23 0.90 -6.50
CA LEU A 141 15.98 2.09 -6.93
C LEU A 141 16.53 1.92 -8.35
N SER A 142 17.04 0.73 -8.69
CA SER A 142 17.51 0.45 -10.05
C SER A 142 16.37 0.53 -11.07
N ASN A 143 15.20 -0.05 -10.74
CA ASN A 143 14.01 0.05 -11.58
C ASN A 143 13.55 1.49 -11.74
N GLN A 144 13.57 2.28 -10.66
CA GLN A 144 13.23 3.70 -10.70
C GLN A 144 14.20 4.46 -11.61
N ASN A 145 15.51 4.26 -11.45
CA ASN A 145 16.51 4.88 -12.32
C ASN A 145 16.31 4.49 -13.78
N ASN A 146 15.98 3.22 -14.08
CA ASN A 146 15.73 2.79 -15.45
C ASN A 146 14.50 3.50 -16.06
N LEU A 147 13.43 3.67 -15.27
CA LEU A 147 12.24 4.42 -15.70
C LEU A 147 12.52 5.92 -15.89
N GLU A 148 13.40 6.50 -15.08
CA GLU A 148 13.77 7.92 -15.18
C GLU A 148 14.76 8.21 -16.31
N GLN A 149 15.71 7.30 -16.57
CA GLN A 149 16.80 7.52 -17.54
C GLN A 149 16.43 7.10 -18.97
N ASP A 150 15.60 6.05 -19.14
CA ASP A 150 15.19 5.56 -20.46
C ASP A 150 13.69 5.22 -20.48
N PRO A 151 12.81 6.23 -20.38
CA PRO A 151 11.38 6.00 -20.49
C PRO A 151 11.06 5.60 -21.93
N ILE A 152 10.71 4.34 -22.13
CA ILE A 152 10.09 3.88 -23.39
C ILE A 152 8.66 4.44 -23.42
N ILE A 153 8.49 5.60 -24.03
CA ILE A 153 7.18 6.23 -24.23
C ILE A 153 6.63 5.75 -25.57
N GLN A 154 5.64 4.88 -25.53
CA GLN A 154 4.88 4.52 -26.72
C GLN A 154 3.85 5.61 -27.01
N LEU A 155 4.10 6.42 -28.04
CA LEU A 155 3.13 7.41 -28.51
C LEU A 155 2.21 6.74 -29.54
N ILE A 156 0.95 6.52 -29.16
CA ILE A 156 -0.09 6.10 -30.09
C ILE A 156 -0.76 7.38 -30.61
N LEU A 157 -0.46 7.76 -31.85
CA LEU A 157 -1.02 8.93 -32.51
C LEU A 157 -2.15 8.49 -33.43
N GLU A 158 -3.33 9.10 -33.28
CA GLU A 158 -4.50 8.78 -34.11
C GLU A 158 -4.41 9.45 -35.49
N GLN A 159 -5.09 8.85 -36.47
CA GLN A 159 -5.18 9.41 -37.83
C GLN A 159 -5.79 10.82 -37.79
N GLY A 160 -5.10 11.80 -38.39
CA GLY A 160 -5.48 13.22 -38.34
C GLY A 160 -4.74 14.05 -37.29
N GLN A 161 -4.00 13.42 -36.37
CA GLN A 161 -3.00 14.12 -35.52
C GLN A 161 -1.62 14.14 -36.16
N VAL A 162 -1.33 13.15 -36.99
CA VAL A 162 -0.15 13.07 -37.87
C VAL A 162 -0.64 12.79 -39.28
N GLU A 163 -0.13 13.56 -40.25
CA GLU A 163 -0.49 13.46 -41.67
C GLU A 163 0.63 12.80 -42.50
N VAL A 164 1.65 12.25 -41.84
CA VAL A 164 2.81 11.61 -42.46
C VAL A 164 2.73 10.11 -42.25
N ASP A 165 3.16 9.33 -43.24
CA ASP A 165 3.25 7.88 -43.12
C ASP A 165 4.33 7.51 -42.09
N LEU A 166 3.92 6.80 -41.04
CA LEU A 166 4.79 6.40 -39.93
C LEU A 166 5.37 5.01 -40.19
N THR A 167 6.70 4.90 -40.23
CA THR A 167 7.44 3.63 -40.14
C THR A 167 7.76 3.24 -38.70
N GLY A 168 7.60 4.19 -37.77
CA GLY A 168 7.83 3.99 -36.33
C GLY A 168 9.25 4.39 -35.89
N HIS A 169 10.03 5.01 -36.78
CA HIS A 169 11.35 5.53 -36.49
C HIS A 169 11.32 7.04 -36.27
N PHE A 170 12.23 7.56 -35.44
CA PHE A 170 12.33 9.00 -35.19
C PHE A 170 12.69 9.81 -36.46
N GLU A 171 13.27 9.15 -37.46
CA GLU A 171 13.64 9.75 -38.74
C GLU A 171 12.42 10.21 -39.54
N ASP A 172 11.25 9.59 -39.34
CA ASP A 172 9.98 9.98 -39.98
C ASP A 172 9.58 11.44 -39.63
N PHE A 173 10.07 11.96 -38.51
CA PHE A 173 9.74 13.29 -38.01
C PHE A 173 10.72 14.39 -38.45
N HIS A 174 11.76 14.07 -39.25
CA HIS A 174 12.82 15.03 -39.54
C HIS A 174 12.33 16.24 -40.36
N ASP A 175 11.37 16.04 -41.25
CA ASP A 175 10.77 17.07 -42.13
C ASP A 175 9.36 17.51 -41.68
N VAL A 176 8.99 17.26 -40.41
CA VAL A 176 7.63 17.51 -39.93
C VAL A 176 7.55 18.83 -39.17
N GLN A 177 6.56 19.65 -39.53
CA GLN A 177 6.28 20.90 -38.84
C GLN A 177 5.14 20.73 -37.83
N LEU A 178 5.37 21.11 -36.57
CA LEU A 178 4.33 21.09 -35.55
C LEU A 178 3.33 22.24 -35.76
N ILE A 179 2.07 21.90 -36.01
CA ILE A 179 0.98 22.86 -36.14
C ILE A 179 0.14 22.85 -34.86
N SER A 180 -0.05 24.02 -34.25
CA SER A 180 -0.93 24.15 -33.09
C SER A 180 -2.38 23.86 -33.47
N LYS A 181 -3.08 23.08 -32.63
CA LYS A 181 -4.51 22.79 -32.76
C LYS A 181 -5.36 24.04 -32.99
N SER A 182 -5.03 25.15 -32.33
CA SER A 182 -5.78 26.41 -32.48
C SER A 182 -5.79 26.93 -33.93
N LYS A 183 -4.70 26.74 -34.69
CA LYS A 183 -4.63 27.14 -36.10
C LYS A 183 -5.51 26.25 -36.97
N VAL A 184 -5.50 24.95 -36.72
CA VAL A 184 -6.34 23.96 -37.42
C VAL A 184 -7.82 24.25 -37.16
N ASP A 185 -8.20 24.48 -35.90
CA ASP A 185 -9.56 24.83 -35.51
C ASP A 185 -10.02 26.13 -36.16
N SER A 186 -9.14 27.15 -36.23
CA SER A 186 -9.43 28.41 -36.92
C SER A 186 -9.67 28.22 -38.42
N ALA A 187 -8.84 27.41 -39.09
CA ALA A 187 -9.03 27.09 -40.50
C ALA A 187 -10.35 26.31 -40.71
N ASN A 188 -10.64 25.33 -39.87
CA ASN A 188 -11.86 24.53 -39.97
C ASN A 188 -13.12 25.39 -39.76
N ASN A 189 -13.09 26.32 -38.80
CA ASN A 189 -14.18 27.28 -38.59
C ASN A 189 -14.43 28.17 -39.81
N LYS A 190 -13.37 28.59 -40.51
CA LYS A 190 -13.51 29.33 -41.78
C LYS A 190 -14.12 28.47 -42.88
N VAL A 191 -13.72 27.21 -42.99
CA VAL A 191 -14.30 26.25 -43.96
C VAL A 191 -15.78 26.02 -43.67
N ILE A 192 -16.16 25.81 -42.40
CA ILE A 192 -17.56 25.66 -41.99
C ILE A 192 -18.35 26.92 -42.34
N SER A 193 -17.84 28.10 -42.00
CA SER A 193 -18.51 29.38 -42.30
C SER A 193 -18.71 29.59 -43.80
N ALA A 194 -17.68 29.32 -44.62
CA ALA A 194 -17.78 29.38 -46.08
C ALA A 194 -18.77 28.34 -46.62
N GLY A 195 -18.80 27.14 -46.05
CA GLY A 195 -19.76 26.09 -46.37
C GLY A 195 -21.20 26.52 -46.09
N CYS A 196 -21.46 27.10 -44.91
CA CYS A 196 -22.77 27.64 -44.56
C CYS A 196 -23.21 28.76 -45.52
N GLN A 197 -22.29 29.65 -45.89
CA GLN A 197 -22.60 30.70 -46.86
C GLN A 197 -22.95 30.12 -48.23
N LYS A 198 -22.18 29.14 -48.71
CA LYS A 198 -22.46 28.44 -49.98
C LYS A 198 -23.83 27.75 -49.95
N MET A 199 -24.18 27.08 -48.86
CA MET A 199 -25.51 26.46 -48.72
C MET A 199 -26.63 27.50 -48.73
N ALA A 200 -26.46 28.61 -48.00
CA ALA A 200 -27.45 29.68 -47.95
C ALA A 200 -27.68 30.33 -49.33
N GLU A 201 -26.62 30.52 -50.11
CA GLU A 201 -26.70 31.00 -51.50
C GLU A 201 -27.37 29.97 -52.41
N SER A 202 -27.01 28.69 -52.29
CA SER A 202 -27.66 27.60 -53.03
C SER A 202 -29.17 27.56 -52.77
N GLU A 203 -29.59 27.68 -51.52
CA GLU A 203 -31.02 27.73 -51.18
C GLU A 203 -31.73 28.95 -51.79
N LYS A 204 -31.07 30.12 -51.82
CA LYS A 204 -31.65 31.31 -52.46
C LYS A 204 -31.86 31.07 -53.96
N VAL A 205 -30.86 30.48 -54.63
CA VAL A 205 -30.96 30.12 -56.04
C VAL A 205 -32.11 29.14 -56.27
N ASP A 206 -32.26 28.12 -55.42
CA ASP A 206 -33.33 27.14 -55.56
C ASP A 206 -34.72 27.72 -55.29
N ARG A 207 -34.84 28.66 -54.35
CA ARG A 207 -36.08 29.45 -54.15
C ARG A 207 -36.43 30.28 -55.38
N LEU A 208 -35.45 30.96 -55.99
CA LEU A 208 -35.67 31.74 -57.21
C LEU A 208 -36.11 30.86 -58.38
N LYS A 209 -35.50 29.69 -58.56
CA LYS A 209 -35.91 28.72 -59.60
C LYS A 209 -37.37 28.32 -59.45
N LYS A 210 -37.83 28.03 -58.21
CA LYS A 210 -39.24 27.71 -57.95
C LYS A 210 -40.17 28.85 -58.32
N ILE A 211 -39.84 30.08 -57.91
CA ILE A 211 -40.64 31.26 -58.25
C ILE A 211 -40.73 31.45 -59.77
N ILE A 212 -39.60 31.33 -60.48
CA ILE A 212 -39.58 31.43 -61.95
C ILE A 212 -40.47 30.35 -62.57
N GLN A 213 -40.34 29.11 -62.11
CA GLN A 213 -41.14 27.99 -62.60
C GLN A 213 -42.65 28.22 -62.39
N ASP A 214 -43.04 28.72 -61.22
CA ASP A 214 -44.44 29.01 -60.90
C ASP A 214 -44.99 30.13 -61.79
N GLU A 215 -44.22 31.20 -62.01
CA GLU A 215 -44.62 32.30 -62.90
C GLU A 215 -44.69 31.87 -64.38
N GLU A 216 -43.77 31.02 -64.84
CA GLU A 216 -43.84 30.41 -66.16
C GLU A 216 -45.11 29.56 -66.33
N TRP A 217 -45.49 28.82 -65.29
CA TRP A 217 -46.73 28.05 -65.26
C TRP A 217 -47.96 28.94 -65.37
N LYS A 218 -48.05 30.01 -64.55
CA LYS A 218 -49.14 31.00 -64.64
C LYS A 218 -49.20 31.65 -66.02
N GLN A 219 -48.05 31.98 -66.60
CA GLN A 219 -47.99 32.56 -67.93
C GLN A 219 -48.54 31.59 -68.99
N LYS A 220 -48.23 30.29 -68.88
CA LYS A 220 -48.79 29.26 -69.76
C LYS A 220 -50.30 29.11 -69.57
N GLU A 221 -50.77 29.09 -68.33
CA GLU A 221 -52.20 29.01 -68.00
C GLU A 221 -52.98 30.20 -68.58
N LEU A 222 -52.49 31.42 -68.37
CA LEU A 222 -53.10 32.63 -68.94
C LEU A 222 -53.11 32.61 -70.46
N LYS A 223 -52.05 32.13 -71.11
CA LYS A 223 -52.02 31.97 -72.58
C LYS A 223 -53.11 31.02 -73.05
N ILE A 224 -53.25 29.86 -72.40
CA ILE A 224 -54.30 28.87 -72.71
C ILE A 224 -55.69 29.47 -72.45
N SER A 225 -55.87 30.20 -71.35
CA SER A 225 -57.13 30.87 -71.01
C SER A 225 -57.51 31.92 -72.07
N ILE A 226 -56.57 32.73 -72.52
CA ILE A 226 -56.77 33.69 -73.61
C ILE A 226 -57.18 32.96 -74.90
N GLU A 227 -56.53 31.84 -75.23
CA GLU A 227 -56.87 31.03 -76.41
C GLU A 227 -58.28 30.46 -76.30
N ASN A 228 -58.65 29.93 -75.13
CA ASN A 228 -59.99 29.42 -74.84
C ASN A 228 -61.06 30.53 -74.89
N LEU A 229 -60.79 31.71 -74.37
CA LEU A 229 -61.71 32.85 -74.46
C LEU A 229 -61.89 33.28 -75.90
N LYS A 230 -60.82 33.31 -76.70
CA LYS A 230 -60.92 33.59 -78.15
C LYS A 230 -61.75 32.53 -78.88
N THR A 231 -61.61 31.25 -78.55
CA THR A 231 -62.45 30.19 -79.14
C THR A 231 -63.89 30.28 -78.67
N HIS A 232 -64.13 30.65 -77.40
CA HIS A 232 -65.47 30.88 -76.86
C HIS A 232 -66.16 32.08 -77.51
N ILE A 233 -65.49 33.21 -77.71
CA ILE A 233 -66.04 34.36 -78.43
C ILE A 233 -66.44 33.95 -79.85
N LYS A 234 -65.54 33.28 -80.59
CA LYS A 234 -65.85 32.75 -81.93
C LYS A 234 -67.03 31.77 -81.92
N ARG A 235 -67.20 30.99 -80.84
CA ARG A 235 -68.33 30.07 -80.68
C ARG A 235 -69.63 30.85 -80.43
N ILE A 236 -69.60 31.84 -79.55
CA ILE A 236 -70.76 32.70 -79.20
C ILE A 236 -71.24 33.46 -80.44
N GLU A 237 -70.33 34.05 -81.21
CA GLU A 237 -70.65 34.75 -82.46
C GLU A 237 -71.32 33.82 -83.50
N ARG A 238 -71.04 32.51 -83.45
CA ARG A 238 -71.64 31.51 -84.35
C ARG A 238 -72.92 30.88 -83.82
N THR A 239 -73.16 30.90 -82.51
CA THR A 239 -74.35 30.30 -81.90
C THR A 239 -75.58 31.20 -82.08
N LYS A 240 -76.64 30.63 -82.65
CA LYS A 240 -77.96 31.27 -82.70
C LYS A 240 -78.77 30.82 -81.49
N ILE A 241 -79.25 31.77 -80.68
CA ILE A 241 -80.02 31.49 -79.44
C ILE A 241 -81.48 31.17 -79.82
N SER A 242 -82.01 30.06 -79.30
CA SER A 242 -83.44 29.71 -79.42
C SER A 242 -84.26 30.40 -78.33
N ARG A 243 -85.55 30.62 -78.58
CA ARG A 243 -86.43 31.44 -77.71
C ARG A 243 -86.57 30.88 -76.29
N GLU A 244 -86.55 29.55 -76.13
CA GLU A 244 -86.73 28.84 -74.86
C GLU A 244 -85.55 29.01 -73.90
N THR A 245 -84.31 29.05 -74.42
CA THR A 245 -83.11 29.27 -73.60
C THR A 245 -83.03 30.66 -72.99
N LEU A 246 -83.66 31.67 -73.62
CA LEU A 246 -83.72 33.04 -73.12
C LEU A 246 -84.64 33.16 -71.89
N GLU A 247 -85.67 32.33 -71.81
CA GLU A 247 -86.60 32.29 -70.68
C GLU A 247 -86.00 31.60 -69.45
N PHE A 248 -85.17 30.58 -69.66
CA PHE A 248 -84.49 29.87 -68.58
C PHE A 248 -83.48 30.75 -67.83
N LEU A 249 -82.60 31.46 -68.55
CA LEU A 249 -81.56 32.31 -67.95
C LEU A 249 -82.14 33.48 -67.14
N ARG A 250 -83.30 34.00 -67.56
CA ARG A 250 -84.03 35.07 -66.86
C ARG A 250 -84.59 34.61 -65.50
N ASN A 251 -84.73 33.31 -65.27
CA ASN A 251 -85.15 32.76 -63.98
C ASN A 251 -83.98 32.52 -63.02
N GLU A 252 -82.75 32.39 -63.52
CA GLU A 252 -81.54 32.19 -62.71
C GLU A 252 -81.07 33.50 -62.05
N GLU A 253 -81.16 34.63 -62.75
CA GLU A 253 -80.91 35.98 -62.19
C GLU A 253 -81.79 36.32 -60.98
N ARG A 254 -82.92 35.61 -60.80
CA ARG A 254 -83.85 35.80 -59.68
C ARG A 254 -83.44 35.07 -58.40
N GLY A 255 -82.28 34.41 -58.38
CA GLY A 255 -81.63 33.95 -57.14
C GLY A 255 -82.30 32.75 -56.46
N CYS A 256 -82.97 31.88 -57.21
CA CYS A 256 -83.65 30.70 -56.68
C CYS A 256 -82.76 29.45 -56.76
N VAL A 257 -81.60 29.42 -56.08
CA VAL A 257 -80.86 28.16 -55.86
C VAL A 257 -80.26 28.14 -54.43
N ALA A 258 -80.57 27.08 -53.68
CA ALA A 258 -80.17 26.88 -52.29
C ALA A 258 -78.67 26.49 -52.16
N LYS A 259 -78.03 26.90 -51.05
CA LYS A 259 -76.62 26.59 -50.73
C LYS A 259 -76.47 25.17 -50.14
N ASP A 260 -75.46 24.44 -50.62
CA ASP A 260 -75.20 23.02 -50.36
C ASP A 260 -74.43 22.72 -49.06
N ALA A 261 -74.81 21.61 -48.40
CA ALA A 261 -74.26 21.05 -47.16
C ALA A 261 -72.84 20.43 -47.26
N LYS A 262 -72.08 20.72 -48.33
CA LYS A 262 -70.75 20.10 -48.57
C LYS A 262 -69.61 20.79 -47.81
N THR A 263 -69.76 22.07 -47.49
CA THR A 263 -68.72 22.86 -46.80
C THR A 263 -68.52 22.49 -45.33
N ASP A 264 -69.56 21.97 -44.66
CA ASP A 264 -69.47 21.64 -43.23
C ASP A 264 -68.68 20.34 -42.98
N HIS A 265 -68.72 19.40 -43.93
CA HIS A 265 -68.01 18.13 -43.81
C HIS A 265 -66.48 18.29 -43.99
N GLU A 266 -66.05 19.26 -44.79
CA GLU A 266 -64.64 19.58 -44.99
C GLU A 266 -64.01 20.22 -43.75
N ALA A 267 -64.78 21.01 -42.99
CA ALA A 267 -64.32 21.64 -41.76
C ALA A 267 -64.05 20.61 -40.63
N GLU A 268 -64.90 19.58 -40.50
CA GLU A 268 -64.72 18.53 -39.49
C GLU A 268 -63.49 17.64 -39.76
N ALA A 269 -63.19 17.36 -41.04
CA ALA A 269 -62.02 16.57 -41.42
C ALA A 269 -60.70 17.26 -41.04
N ILE A 270 -60.65 18.59 -41.13
CA ILE A 270 -59.47 19.38 -40.76
C ILE A 270 -59.22 19.33 -39.25
N VAL A 271 -60.28 19.41 -38.43
CA VAL A 271 -60.18 19.35 -36.96
C VAL A 271 -59.66 17.99 -36.49
N ALA A 272 -60.10 16.89 -37.12
CA ALA A 272 -59.63 15.55 -36.78
C ALA A 272 -58.11 15.37 -37.04
N TYR A 273 -57.60 15.93 -38.14
CA TYR A 273 -56.18 15.85 -38.51
C TYR A 273 -55.25 16.51 -37.47
N TYR A 274 -55.60 17.71 -36.99
CA TYR A 274 -54.76 18.42 -36.02
C TYR A 274 -54.78 17.75 -34.64
N ARG A 275 -55.89 17.09 -34.26
CA ARG A 275 -55.98 16.35 -33.01
C ARG A 275 -55.01 15.15 -32.99
N ASP A 276 -54.92 14.41 -34.09
CA ASP A 276 -53.95 13.31 -34.23
C ASP A 276 -52.51 13.81 -34.21
N LYS A 277 -52.24 14.97 -34.84
CA LYS A 277 -50.91 15.58 -34.86
C LYS A 277 -50.44 16.01 -33.47
N ILE A 278 -51.33 16.53 -32.62
CA ILE A 278 -51.01 16.90 -31.23
C ILE A 278 -50.63 15.66 -30.41
N GLY A 279 -51.40 14.56 -30.52
CA GLY A 279 -51.09 13.32 -29.80
C GLY A 279 -49.72 12.73 -30.15
N ARG A 280 -49.27 12.86 -31.40
CA ARG A 280 -47.91 12.43 -31.81
C ARG A 280 -46.81 13.27 -31.18
N VAL A 281 -47.03 14.58 -31.02
CA VAL A 281 -46.05 15.50 -30.41
C VAL A 281 -45.94 15.22 -28.91
N ASP A 282 -47.07 14.98 -28.23
CA ASP A 282 -47.06 14.63 -26.80
C ASP A 282 -46.30 13.32 -26.53
N ALA A 283 -46.49 12.31 -27.39
CA ALA A 283 -45.74 11.05 -27.30
C ALA A 283 -44.23 11.24 -27.50
N GLN A 284 -43.81 12.17 -28.36
CA GLN A 284 -42.39 12.50 -28.54
C GLN A 284 -41.82 13.23 -27.32
N LEU A 285 -42.61 14.08 -26.67
CA LEU A 285 -42.22 14.83 -25.49
C LEU A 285 -41.95 13.91 -24.29
N ASP A 286 -42.76 12.87 -24.11
CA ASP A 286 -42.54 11.84 -23.08
C ASP A 286 -41.23 11.07 -23.25
N VAL A 287 -40.85 10.76 -24.50
CA VAL A 287 -39.57 10.08 -24.79
C VAL A 287 -38.39 10.96 -24.42
N VAL A 288 -38.42 12.24 -24.80
CA VAL A 288 -37.37 13.21 -24.47
C VAL A 288 -37.26 13.42 -22.96
N GLN A 289 -38.39 13.43 -22.25
CA GLN A 289 -38.40 13.56 -20.79
C GLN A 289 -37.72 12.37 -20.10
N LYS A 290 -37.96 11.14 -20.58
CA LYS A 290 -37.26 9.94 -20.07
C LYS A 290 -35.74 10.01 -20.29
N GLN A 291 -35.30 10.41 -21.49
CA GLN A 291 -33.88 10.57 -21.81
C GLN A 291 -33.19 11.60 -20.92
N LYS A 292 -33.89 12.70 -20.60
CA LYS A 292 -33.39 13.73 -19.68
C LYS A 292 -33.17 13.18 -18.27
N ASP A 293 -34.08 12.35 -17.77
CA ASP A 293 -33.97 11.77 -16.43
C ASP A 293 -32.87 10.71 -16.34
N GLU A 294 -32.68 9.92 -17.40
CA GLU A 294 -31.55 8.98 -17.55
C GLU A 294 -30.20 9.74 -17.53
N THR A 295 -30.08 10.79 -18.34
CA THR A 295 -28.87 11.62 -18.41
C THR A 295 -28.57 12.26 -17.05
N LYS A 296 -29.59 12.75 -16.34
CA LYS A 296 -29.43 13.27 -14.97
C LYS A 296 -28.96 12.21 -13.97
N ALA A 297 -29.45 10.98 -14.09
CA ALA A 297 -28.99 9.88 -13.25
C ALA A 297 -27.51 9.56 -13.51
N GLU A 298 -27.08 9.59 -14.76
CA GLU A 298 -25.69 9.39 -15.14
C GLU A 298 -24.75 10.50 -14.64
N ILE A 299 -25.15 11.77 -14.78
CA ILE A 299 -24.41 12.91 -14.22
C ILE A 299 -24.22 12.74 -12.70
N ARG A 300 -25.24 12.28 -11.97
CA ARG A 300 -25.11 12.01 -10.52
C ARG A 300 -24.09 10.91 -10.21
N ARG A 301 -24.00 9.86 -11.04
CA ARG A 301 -22.99 8.80 -10.88
C ARG A 301 -21.58 9.34 -11.11
N ILE A 302 -21.39 10.10 -12.18
CA ILE A 302 -20.09 10.72 -12.50
C ILE A 302 -19.65 11.69 -11.40
N ASN A 303 -20.57 12.49 -10.86
CA ASN A 303 -20.22 13.39 -9.75
C ASN A 303 -19.80 12.64 -8.48
N MET A 304 -20.34 11.45 -8.24
CA MET A 304 -19.90 10.60 -7.11
C MET A 304 -18.47 10.10 -7.33
N THR A 305 -18.16 9.60 -8.53
CA THR A 305 -16.81 9.09 -8.83
C THR A 305 -15.77 10.20 -8.81
N VAL A 306 -16.10 11.41 -9.29
CA VAL A 306 -15.21 12.58 -9.19
C VAL A 306 -14.88 12.90 -7.74
N ARG A 307 -15.90 12.91 -6.85
CA ARG A 307 -15.68 13.18 -5.42
C ARG A 307 -14.77 12.15 -4.76
N ASP A 308 -14.93 10.87 -5.09
CA ASP A 308 -14.10 9.79 -4.57
C ASP A 308 -12.64 9.91 -5.05
N VAL A 309 -12.43 10.34 -6.30
CA VAL A 309 -11.09 10.61 -6.85
C VAL A 309 -10.44 11.82 -6.16
N GLU A 310 -11.19 12.89 -5.93
CA GLU A 310 -10.69 14.06 -5.20
C GLU A 310 -10.28 13.72 -3.77
N GLU A 311 -11.03 12.85 -3.09
CA GLU A 311 -10.68 12.39 -1.74
C GLU A 311 -9.38 11.61 -1.72
N LYS A 312 -9.20 10.65 -2.64
CA LYS A 312 -7.95 9.91 -2.80
C LYS A 312 -6.76 10.82 -3.14
N HIS A 313 -6.98 11.83 -3.99
CA HIS A 313 -5.94 12.79 -4.33
C HIS A 313 -5.49 13.62 -3.11
N ARG A 314 -6.43 14.02 -2.24
CA ARG A 314 -6.10 14.71 -0.98
C ARG A 314 -5.30 13.82 -0.03
N GLU A 315 -5.56 12.52 0.01
CA GLU A 315 -4.77 11.58 0.82
C GLU A 315 -3.33 11.47 0.32
N LEU A 316 -3.13 11.32 -1.00
CA LEU A 316 -1.79 11.27 -1.60
C LEU A 316 -0.95 12.51 -1.29
N ILE A 317 -1.54 13.71 -1.34
CA ILE A 317 -0.84 14.95 -0.99
C ILE A 317 -0.38 14.95 0.48
N LYS A 318 -1.20 14.41 1.40
CA LYS A 318 -0.83 14.30 2.82
C LYS A 318 0.34 13.33 3.00
N ASP A 319 0.33 12.20 2.29
CA ASP A 319 1.41 11.21 2.34
C ASP A 319 2.73 11.77 1.79
N GLU A 320 2.69 12.54 0.70
CA GLU A 320 3.87 13.24 0.18
C GLU A 320 4.42 14.27 1.17
N ALA A 321 3.54 15.05 1.82
CA ALA A 321 3.94 16.01 2.85
C ALA A 321 4.57 15.31 4.07
N PHE A 322 4.03 14.16 4.47
CA PHE A 322 4.60 13.33 5.54
C PHE A 322 5.99 12.80 5.17
N LYS A 323 6.15 12.30 3.94
CA LYS A 323 7.44 11.81 3.42
C LYS A 323 8.51 12.90 3.44
N LYS A 324 8.18 14.12 2.99
CA LYS A 324 9.12 15.26 3.02
C LYS A 324 9.57 15.60 4.45
N LYS A 325 8.64 15.67 5.41
CA LYS A 325 8.99 15.89 6.83
C LYS A 325 9.89 14.79 7.38
N TYR A 326 9.60 13.54 7.05
CA TYR A 326 10.42 12.41 7.48
C TYR A 326 11.85 12.49 6.93
N GLU A 327 12.01 12.87 5.66
CA GLU A 327 13.32 13.07 5.04
C GLU A 327 14.11 14.24 5.68
N GLU A 328 13.43 15.32 6.06
CA GLU A 328 14.03 16.45 6.79
C GLU A 328 14.54 16.00 8.17
N ASP A 329 13.70 15.32 8.96
CA ASP A 329 14.07 14.77 10.27
C ASP A 329 15.28 13.82 10.18
N GLN A 330 15.32 12.96 9.16
CA GLN A 330 16.45 12.06 8.92
C GLN A 330 17.74 12.83 8.60
N LYS A 331 17.66 13.88 7.78
CA LYS A 331 18.81 14.75 7.47
C LYS A 331 19.31 15.48 8.72
N GLU A 332 18.42 15.95 9.58
CA GLU A 332 18.81 16.58 10.85
C GLU A 332 19.49 15.61 11.81
N ARG A 333 18.93 14.40 11.96
CA ARG A 333 19.55 13.33 12.77
C ARG A 333 20.94 12.97 12.24
N MET A 334 21.10 12.85 10.93
CA MET A 334 22.41 12.60 10.30
C MET A 334 23.40 13.73 10.60
N LYS A 335 22.99 15.00 10.45
CA LYS A 335 23.83 16.16 10.78
C LYS A 335 24.24 16.16 12.26
N ALA A 336 23.33 15.80 13.17
CA ALA A 336 23.64 15.71 14.60
C ALA A 336 24.65 14.60 14.91
N LEU A 337 24.50 13.42 14.29
CA LEU A 337 25.45 12.32 14.41
C LEU A 337 26.83 12.70 13.89
N LEU A 338 26.92 13.34 12.72
CA LEU A 338 28.20 13.81 12.16
C LEU A 338 28.89 14.83 13.08
N LYS A 339 28.13 15.78 13.63
CA LYS A 339 28.65 16.74 14.63
C LYS A 339 29.19 16.02 15.87
N ARG A 340 28.45 15.03 16.38
CA ARG A 340 28.89 14.21 17.52
C ARG A 340 30.16 13.45 17.19
N CYS A 341 30.24 12.79 16.04
CA CYS A 341 31.44 12.06 15.60
C CYS A 341 32.66 13.00 15.51
N ALA A 342 32.50 14.20 14.94
CA ALA A 342 33.56 15.19 14.86
C ALA A 342 34.03 15.66 16.25
N LEU A 343 33.09 15.84 17.20
CA LEU A 343 33.43 16.18 18.58
C LEU A 343 34.17 15.05 19.29
N VAL A 344 33.73 13.80 19.12
CA VAL A 344 34.41 12.63 19.68
C VAL A 344 35.82 12.50 19.15
N GLN A 345 36.04 12.69 17.84
CA GLN A 345 37.38 12.70 17.27
C GLN A 345 38.25 13.82 17.85
N LYS A 346 37.71 15.03 18.04
CA LYS A 346 38.44 16.12 18.72
C LYS A 346 38.84 15.73 20.14
N ILE A 347 37.94 15.13 20.90
CA ILE A 347 38.22 14.68 22.28
C ILE A 347 39.31 13.60 22.26
N GLN A 348 39.23 12.61 21.37
CA GLN A 348 40.25 11.57 21.23
C GLN A 348 41.63 12.16 20.88
N ASN A 349 41.68 13.13 19.97
CA ASN A 349 42.91 13.84 19.63
C ASN A 349 43.48 14.65 20.81
N GLN A 350 42.62 15.25 21.63
CA GLN A 350 43.05 15.96 22.85
C GLN A 350 43.57 15.00 23.92
N VAL A 351 42.91 13.85 24.12
CA VAL A 351 43.34 12.82 25.07
C VAL A 351 44.71 12.27 24.69
N THR A 352 44.90 11.88 23.43
CA THR A 352 46.20 11.40 22.94
C THR A 352 47.30 12.47 23.07
N ARG A 353 46.97 13.74 22.82
CA ARG A 353 47.92 14.85 23.03
C ARG A 353 48.29 15.02 24.52
N LEU A 354 47.32 14.92 25.43
CA LEU A 354 47.56 14.98 26.87
C LEU A 354 48.41 13.81 27.37
N GLU A 355 48.19 12.60 26.84
CA GLU A 355 49.00 11.42 27.13
C GLU A 355 50.45 11.60 26.67
N CYS A 356 50.67 12.17 25.48
CA CYS A 356 52.00 12.53 24.98
C CYS A 356 52.68 13.55 25.91
N LEU A 357 51.99 14.67 26.23
CA LEU A 357 52.49 15.70 27.14
C LEU A 357 52.82 15.15 28.53
N ARG A 358 51.99 14.24 29.05
CA ARG A 358 52.23 13.57 30.33
C ARG A 358 53.48 12.69 30.26
N SER A 359 53.66 11.96 29.17
CA SER A 359 54.85 11.14 28.91
C SER A 359 56.11 12.01 28.84
N ASP A 360 56.06 13.13 28.11
CA ASP A 360 57.16 14.09 28.02
C ASP A 360 57.51 14.69 29.39
N LEU A 361 56.49 15.06 30.18
CA LEU A 361 56.70 15.53 31.55
C LEU A 361 57.36 14.48 32.44
N THR A 362 56.95 13.21 32.34
CA THR A 362 57.60 12.13 33.10
C THR A 362 59.05 11.94 32.66
N ALA A 363 59.34 12.02 31.36
CA ALA A 363 60.70 11.93 30.84
C ALA A 363 61.58 13.10 31.31
N LEU A 364 61.05 14.34 31.27
CA LEU A 364 61.73 15.53 31.79
C LEU A 364 61.97 15.42 33.30
N ARG A 365 60.97 14.96 34.07
CA ARG A 365 61.13 14.72 35.51
C ARG A 365 62.24 13.70 35.79
N CYS A 366 62.31 12.61 35.04
CA CYS A 366 63.39 11.62 35.15
C CYS A 366 64.78 12.20 34.79
N LYS A 367 64.86 13.20 33.91
CA LYS A 367 66.11 13.90 33.57
C LYS A 367 66.56 14.87 34.67
N THR A 368 65.64 15.63 35.26
CA THR A 368 65.97 16.64 36.29
C THR A 368 66.11 16.05 37.69
N TYR A 369 65.36 14.99 38.00
CA TYR A 369 65.40 14.27 39.26
C TYR A 369 65.44 12.76 38.97
N PRO A 370 66.62 12.12 38.96
CA PRO A 370 66.69 10.68 38.77
C PRO A 370 65.94 9.99 39.92
N VAL A 371 64.86 9.30 39.58
CA VAL A 371 64.00 8.63 40.58
C VAL A 371 64.76 7.44 41.15
N LEU A 372 65.09 7.49 42.43
CA LEU A 372 65.57 6.33 43.20
C LEU A 372 64.49 5.25 43.15
N LYS A 373 64.73 4.17 42.40
CA LYS A 373 63.87 2.97 42.44
C LYS A 373 63.99 2.35 43.82
N SER A 374 63.00 2.53 44.70
CA SER A 374 62.89 1.67 45.88
C SER A 374 62.47 0.28 45.42
N LYS A 375 63.43 -0.65 45.37
CA LYS A 375 63.12 -2.07 45.42
C LYS A 375 62.61 -2.36 46.83
N PHE A 376 61.31 -2.61 46.99
CA PHE A 376 60.80 -3.29 48.18
C PHE A 376 60.40 -4.72 47.79
N VAL A 377 60.95 -5.64 48.59
CA VAL A 377 60.67 -7.06 48.72
C VAL A 377 59.28 -7.26 49.31
#